data_AF-A0A0F3P0E1-F1
#
_entry.id   AF-A0A0F3P0E1-F1
#
_cell.length_a   1.000
_cell.length_b   1.000
_cell.length_c   1.000
_cell.angle_alpha   90.00
_cell.angle_beta   90.00
_cell.angle_gamma   90.00
#
_symmetry.space_group_name_H-M   'P 1'
#
loop_
_entity.id
_entity.type
_entity.pdbx_description
1 polymer ?
#
loop_
_entity_poly.entity_id
_entity_poly.type
_entity_poly.pdbx_seq_one_letter_code
_entity_poly.pdbx_strand_id
1 'polypeptide(L)'
;KNDKDEITGAKILTLNSKTCNKADVPENSVGTISGSFAEIAQQNSKYSPVTIITKDIETALTIRQAGFEGKILCAIEAENLQNYNPGPKEKIILAVKNDVNTEKAEKVLEDKEAVVCTVKNDFNNVLKTQGLYAVRNIISPEIRKLNEKIESIQTNIQPGLCLKI
;
A
#
# COMPACT_ATOMS: atom_id res chain seq x y z
N LYS A 1 0.60 -1.83 -16.55
CA LYS A 1 1.53 -2.14 -17.66
C LYS A 1 2.37 -3.34 -17.26
N ASN A 2 2.86 -4.14 -18.20
CA ASN A 2 3.84 -5.20 -17.90
C ASN A 2 5.27 -4.63 -17.86
N ASP A 3 6.25 -5.53 -17.70
CA ASP A 3 7.68 -5.28 -17.73
C ASP A 3 8.20 -4.71 -19.07
N LYS A 4 7.41 -4.83 -20.15
CA LYS A 4 7.68 -4.27 -21.47
C LYS A 4 6.98 -2.92 -21.71
N ASP A 5 6.42 -2.32 -20.67
CA ASP A 5 5.64 -1.07 -20.73
C ASP A 5 4.33 -1.17 -21.54
N GLU A 6 3.84 -2.39 -21.80
CA GLU A 6 2.59 -2.64 -22.55
C GLU A 6 1.38 -2.58 -21.61
N ILE A 7 0.26 -2.02 -22.09
CA ILE A 7 -1.00 -2.00 -21.33
C ILE A 7 -1.66 -3.38 -21.41
N THR A 8 -1.69 -4.10 -20.28
CA THR A 8 -2.28 -5.44 -20.17
C THR A 8 -3.73 -5.44 -19.69
N GLY A 9 -4.17 -4.33 -19.10
CA GLY A 9 -5.51 -4.13 -18.60
C GLY A 9 -5.72 -2.74 -18.03
N ALA A 10 -6.97 -2.39 -17.80
CA ALA A 10 -7.36 -1.13 -17.19
C ALA A 10 -8.61 -1.31 -16.32
N LYS A 11 -8.71 -0.47 -15.30
CA LYS A 11 -9.89 -0.34 -14.45
C LYS A 11 -10.54 1.01 -14.71
N ILE A 12 -11.83 0.98 -14.95
CA ILE A 12 -12.62 2.11 -15.43
C ILE A 12 -13.48 2.60 -14.28
N LEU A 13 -13.16 3.81 -13.82
CA LEU A 13 -13.96 4.56 -12.86
C LEU A 13 -14.92 5.47 -13.63
N THR A 14 -16.22 5.24 -13.47
CA THR A 14 -17.24 6.07 -14.12
C THR A 14 -17.57 7.27 -13.24
N LEU A 15 -17.70 8.46 -13.85
CA LEU A 15 -18.14 9.67 -13.17
C LEU A 15 -19.58 10.00 -13.54
N ASN A 16 -20.34 10.53 -12.58
CA ASN A 16 -21.66 11.05 -12.82
C ASN A 16 -21.54 12.40 -13.58
N SER A 17 -22.16 12.50 -14.75
CA SER A 17 -22.03 13.67 -15.61
C SER A 17 -22.61 14.97 -15.02
N LYS A 18 -23.50 14.88 -14.03
CA LYS A 18 -24.14 16.04 -13.39
C LYS A 18 -23.36 16.52 -12.17
N THR A 19 -22.84 15.60 -11.36
CA THR A 19 -22.19 15.94 -10.09
C THR A 19 -20.68 15.91 -10.16
N CYS A 20 -20.11 15.36 -11.23
CA CYS A 20 -18.67 15.07 -11.38
C CYS A 20 -18.10 14.14 -10.30
N ASN A 21 -18.94 13.58 -9.43
CA ASN A 21 -18.54 12.60 -8.43
C ASN A 21 -18.46 11.21 -9.06
N LYS A 22 -17.79 10.28 -8.36
CA LYS A 22 -17.84 8.85 -8.67
C LYS A 22 -19.30 8.41 -8.85
N ALA A 23 -19.60 7.81 -10.00
CA ALA A 23 -20.93 7.28 -10.27
C ALA A 23 -21.17 6.05 -9.39
N ASP A 24 -22.41 5.91 -8.92
CA ASP A 24 -22.87 4.71 -8.19
C ASP A 24 -23.22 3.59 -9.18
N VAL A 25 -22.19 3.13 -9.90
CA VAL A 25 -22.24 2.00 -10.82
C VAL A 25 -21.04 1.10 -10.55
N PRO A 26 -21.16 -0.21 -10.78
CA PRO A 26 -20.01 -1.11 -10.67
C PRO A 26 -18.84 -0.63 -11.52
N GLU A 27 -17.63 -0.75 -10.98
CA GLU A 27 -16.41 -0.48 -11.72
C GLU A 27 -16.23 -1.54 -12.80
N ASN A 28 -15.90 -1.12 -14.00
CA ASN A 28 -15.63 -2.04 -15.11
C ASN A 28 -14.13 -2.24 -15.26
N SER A 29 -13.73 -3.39 -15.79
CA SER A 29 -12.35 -3.68 -16.13
C SER A 29 -12.24 -4.23 -17.55
N VAL A 30 -11.07 -4.02 -18.16
CA VAL A 30 -10.71 -4.53 -19.47
C VAL A 30 -9.33 -5.17 -19.40
N GLY A 31 -9.14 -6.26 -20.14
CA GLY A 31 -7.88 -7.02 -20.14
C GLY A 31 -7.65 -7.83 -18.86
N THR A 32 -6.40 -8.20 -18.59
CA THR A 32 -6.02 -9.01 -17.43
C THR A 32 -5.67 -8.10 -16.26
N ILE A 33 -6.49 -8.16 -15.20
CA ILE A 33 -6.30 -7.36 -13.98
C ILE A 33 -6.08 -8.21 -12.71
N SER A 34 -6.30 -9.52 -12.77
CA SER A 34 -6.04 -10.42 -11.64
C SER A 34 -4.56 -10.43 -11.30
N GLY A 35 -4.23 -10.41 -10.00
CA GLY A 35 -2.87 -10.30 -9.48
C GLY A 35 -2.15 -9.00 -9.83
N SER A 36 -2.83 -8.03 -10.44
CA SER A 36 -2.21 -6.83 -10.98
C SER A 36 -2.28 -5.63 -10.04
N PHE A 37 -1.23 -4.81 -10.12
CA PHE A 37 -1.08 -3.56 -9.41
C PHE A 37 -0.81 -2.43 -10.40
N ALA A 38 -1.41 -1.26 -10.14
CA ALA A 38 -1.03 -0.03 -10.78
C ALA A 38 0.01 0.68 -9.92
N GLU A 39 1.16 1.00 -10.52
CA GLU A 39 2.19 1.80 -9.85
C GLU A 39 1.82 3.29 -9.93
N ILE A 40 1.69 3.92 -8.76
CA ILE A 40 1.28 5.33 -8.63
C ILE A 40 2.48 6.21 -8.31
N ALA A 41 3.47 5.68 -7.59
CA ALA A 41 4.74 6.33 -7.35
C ALA A 41 5.84 5.27 -7.23
N GLN A 42 6.98 5.54 -7.89
CA GLN A 42 8.19 4.75 -7.73
C GLN A 42 8.93 5.18 -6.47
N GLN A 43 9.60 4.21 -5.84
CA GLN A 43 10.47 4.49 -4.73
C GLN A 43 11.63 5.39 -5.18
N ASN A 44 11.79 6.54 -4.52
CA ASN A 44 13.02 7.30 -4.64
C ASN A 44 14.08 6.64 -3.74
N SER A 45 15.23 6.24 -4.31
CA SER A 45 16.31 5.54 -3.60
C SER A 45 16.91 6.34 -2.43
N LYS A 46 16.59 7.63 -2.30
CA LYS A 46 17.01 8.49 -1.19
C LYS A 46 16.12 8.42 0.06
N TYR A 47 14.89 7.91 -0.03
CA TYR A 47 13.91 8.00 1.05
C TYR A 47 13.38 6.63 1.50
N SER A 48 12.79 6.63 2.71
CA SER A 48 12.38 5.45 3.49
C SER A 48 11.80 4.31 2.63
N PRO A 49 12.27 3.05 2.80
CA PRO A 49 11.89 1.92 1.95
C PRO A 49 10.53 1.33 2.35
N VAL A 50 9.51 2.18 2.51
CA VAL A 50 8.15 1.75 2.81
C VAL A 50 7.35 1.71 1.52
N THR A 51 6.75 0.56 1.27
CA THR A 51 5.77 0.36 0.20
C THR A 51 4.37 0.55 0.77
N ILE A 52 3.61 1.48 0.22
CA ILE A 52 2.17 1.62 0.51
C ILE A 52 1.39 0.89 -0.57
N ILE A 53 0.52 -0.02 -0.15
CA ILE A 53 -0.41 -0.72 -1.03
C ILE A 53 -1.83 -0.32 -0.64
N THR A 54 -2.60 0.15 -1.61
CA THR A 54 -4.03 0.49 -1.47
C THR A 54 -4.86 -0.42 -2.39
N LYS A 55 -6.18 -0.43 -2.22
CA LYS A 55 -7.09 -1.02 -3.24
C LYS A 55 -7.72 0.02 -4.17
N ASP A 56 -7.85 1.24 -3.68
CA ASP A 56 -8.56 2.32 -4.35
C ASP A 56 -7.56 3.33 -4.90
N ILE A 57 -7.75 3.70 -6.17
CA ILE A 57 -6.90 4.69 -6.86
C ILE A 57 -6.99 6.06 -6.17
N GLU A 58 -8.18 6.43 -5.67
CA GLU A 58 -8.40 7.69 -4.94
C GLU A 58 -7.54 7.76 -3.68
N THR A 59 -7.43 6.65 -2.93
CA THR A 59 -6.60 6.56 -1.73
C THR A 59 -5.12 6.67 -2.10
N ALA A 60 -4.66 5.96 -3.13
CA ALA A 60 -3.28 6.03 -3.58
C ALA A 60 -2.88 7.46 -4.02
N LEU A 61 -3.75 8.11 -4.79
CA LEU A 61 -3.54 9.50 -5.23
C LEU A 61 -3.55 10.48 -4.06
N THR A 62 -4.44 10.30 -3.08
CA THR A 62 -4.49 11.12 -1.87
C THR A 62 -3.18 11.03 -1.08
N ILE A 63 -2.66 9.81 -0.90
CA ILE A 63 -1.40 9.58 -0.19
C ILE A 63 -0.22 10.20 -0.95
N ARG A 64 -0.20 10.05 -2.27
CA ARG A 64 0.80 10.70 -3.12
C ARG A 64 0.73 12.23 -2.99
N GLN A 65 -0.47 12.80 -3.02
CA GLN A 65 -0.67 14.24 -2.90
C GLN A 65 -0.21 14.77 -1.54
N ALA A 66 -0.32 13.97 -0.47
CA ALA A 66 0.18 14.32 0.86
C ALA A 66 1.72 14.33 0.98
N GLY A 67 2.44 14.07 -0.11
CA GLY A 67 3.90 14.16 -0.17
C GLY A 67 4.61 12.92 0.36
N PHE A 68 3.98 11.75 0.29
CA PHE A 68 4.67 10.49 0.55
C PHE A 68 5.59 10.15 -0.63
N GLU A 69 6.88 9.94 -0.35
CA GLU A 69 7.94 9.77 -1.35
C GLU A 69 8.40 8.31 -1.53
N GLY A 70 7.70 7.36 -0.91
CA GLY A 70 7.96 5.92 -1.08
C GLY A 70 7.19 5.32 -2.26
N LYS A 71 7.30 3.99 -2.39
CA LYS A 71 6.57 3.23 -3.41
C LYS A 71 5.08 3.24 -3.07
N ILE A 72 4.24 3.63 -4.04
CA ILE A 72 2.77 3.58 -3.88
C ILE A 72 2.20 2.68 -4.97
N LEU A 73 1.53 1.61 -4.56
CA LEU A 73 0.86 0.66 -5.42
C LEU A 73 -0.64 0.66 -5.14
N CYS A 74 -1.45 0.59 -6.20
CA CYS A 74 -2.88 0.34 -6.12
C CYS A 74 -3.16 -1.07 -6.64
N ALA A 75 -3.57 -1.98 -5.75
CA ALA A 75 -4.13 -3.26 -6.13
C ALA A 75 -5.41 -3.02 -6.93
N ILE A 76 -5.47 -3.53 -8.16
CA ILE A 76 -6.62 -3.25 -9.05
C ILE A 76 -7.91 -3.88 -8.49
N GLU A 77 -7.78 -4.95 -7.70
CA GLU A 77 -8.86 -5.63 -6.97
C GLU A 77 -8.44 -5.95 -5.53
N ALA A 78 -9.41 -6.10 -4.63
CA ALA A 78 -9.13 -6.39 -3.21
C ALA A 78 -8.41 -7.72 -3.02
N GLU A 79 -8.77 -8.74 -3.79
CA GLU A 79 -8.07 -10.03 -3.80
C GLU A 79 -6.60 -9.93 -4.20
N ASN A 80 -6.22 -8.92 -4.98
CA ASN A 80 -4.85 -8.78 -5.46
C ASN A 80 -3.86 -8.39 -4.36
N LEU A 81 -4.32 -7.86 -3.22
CA LEU A 81 -3.45 -7.45 -2.11
C LEU A 81 -2.50 -8.58 -1.68
N GLN A 82 -2.99 -9.84 -1.66
CA GLN A 82 -2.21 -11.02 -1.27
C GLN A 82 -1.19 -11.46 -2.35
N ASN A 83 -1.36 -11.01 -3.60
CA ASN A 83 -0.51 -11.40 -4.74
C ASN A 83 0.80 -10.62 -4.80
N TYR A 84 0.95 -9.54 -4.01
CA TYR A 84 2.22 -8.83 -3.94
C TYR A 84 3.33 -9.78 -3.47
N ASN A 85 4.48 -9.72 -4.13
CA ASN A 85 5.65 -10.50 -3.76
C ASN A 85 6.71 -9.57 -3.18
N PRO A 86 6.77 -9.44 -1.85
CA PRO A 86 7.67 -8.51 -1.19
C PRO A 86 9.11 -9.04 -1.18
N GLY A 87 10.06 -8.12 -1.07
CA GLY A 87 11.42 -8.45 -0.69
C GLY A 87 11.53 -8.85 0.79
N PRO A 88 12.59 -9.57 1.19
CA PRO A 88 12.81 -9.93 2.60
C PRO A 88 12.80 -8.68 3.50
N LYS A 89 11.99 -8.71 4.57
CA LYS A 89 11.84 -7.61 5.53
C LYS A 89 11.37 -6.28 4.91
N GLU A 90 10.75 -6.32 3.73
CA GLU A 90 10.14 -5.14 3.12
C GLU A 90 9.05 -4.58 4.06
N LYS A 91 9.05 -3.26 4.25
CA LYS A 91 8.07 -2.58 5.09
C LYS A 91 6.85 -2.22 4.26
N ILE A 92 5.70 -2.73 4.63
CA ILE A 92 4.46 -2.55 3.87
C ILE A 92 3.41 -1.89 4.74
N ILE A 93 2.78 -0.85 4.23
CA ILE A 93 1.56 -0.28 4.79
C ILE A 93 0.40 -0.64 3.87
N LEU A 94 -0.58 -1.38 4.40
CA LEU A 94 -1.86 -1.60 3.75
C LEU A 94 -2.80 -0.46 4.12
N ALA A 95 -2.96 0.51 3.22
CA ALA A 95 -3.82 1.68 3.42
C ALA A 95 -5.19 1.43 2.77
N VAL A 96 -6.17 1.08 3.60
CA VAL A 96 -7.51 0.65 3.16
C VAL A 96 -8.60 1.37 3.95
N LYS A 97 -9.81 1.52 3.40
CA LYS A 97 -10.93 2.15 4.13
C LYS A 97 -11.61 1.17 5.09
N ASN A 98 -12.30 0.17 4.54
CA ASN A 98 -12.95 -0.92 5.24
C ASN A 98 -12.97 -2.13 4.31
N ASP A 99 -11.94 -2.98 4.35
CA ASP A 99 -11.86 -4.16 3.48
C ASP A 99 -11.59 -5.42 4.32
N VAL A 100 -12.52 -6.37 4.26
CA VAL A 100 -12.47 -7.64 4.99
C VAL A 100 -11.33 -8.54 4.50
N ASN A 101 -10.84 -8.36 3.28
CA ASN A 101 -9.76 -9.16 2.73
C ASN A 101 -8.38 -8.75 3.25
N THR A 102 -8.29 -7.60 3.94
CA THR A 102 -7.02 -7.04 4.41
C THR A 102 -6.33 -7.96 5.41
N GLU A 103 -7.07 -8.61 6.31
CA GLU A 103 -6.48 -9.48 7.33
C GLU A 103 -5.86 -10.74 6.72
N LYS A 104 -6.46 -11.27 5.65
CA LYS A 104 -5.90 -12.38 4.90
C LYS A 104 -4.63 -11.95 4.15
N ALA A 105 -4.67 -10.78 3.50
CA ALA A 105 -3.53 -10.24 2.80
C ALA A 105 -2.35 -9.97 3.74
N GLU A 106 -2.61 -9.39 4.92
CA GLU A 106 -1.61 -9.14 5.95
C GLU A 106 -0.86 -10.42 6.33
N LYS A 107 -1.59 -11.50 6.66
CA LYS A 107 -0.98 -12.81 6.97
C LYS A 107 -0.14 -13.36 5.83
N VAL A 108 -0.67 -13.36 4.60
CA VAL A 108 0.05 -13.87 3.42
C VAL A 108 1.33 -13.08 3.15
N LEU A 109 1.34 -11.77 3.42
CA LEU A 109 2.51 -10.92 3.23
C LEU A 109 3.53 -11.11 4.36
N GLU A 110 3.08 -11.27 5.61
CA GLU A 110 3.97 -11.62 6.73
C GLU A 110 4.59 -13.01 6.54
N ASP A 111 3.85 -14.00 6.01
CA ASP A 111 4.35 -15.33 5.66
C ASP A 111 5.43 -15.27 4.55
N LYS A 112 5.43 -14.22 3.74
CA LYS A 112 6.47 -13.89 2.74
C LYS A 112 7.60 -13.04 3.31
N GLU A 113 7.77 -13.02 4.63
CA GLU A 113 8.80 -12.29 5.38
C GLU A 113 8.71 -10.75 5.31
N ALA A 114 7.58 -10.18 4.88
CA ALA A 114 7.37 -8.74 4.97
C ALA A 114 7.00 -8.30 6.39
N VAL A 115 7.26 -7.03 6.69
CA VAL A 115 6.78 -6.39 7.91
C VAL A 115 5.61 -5.51 7.55
N VAL A 116 4.41 -5.97 7.89
CA VAL A 116 3.16 -5.34 7.47
C VAL A 116 2.54 -4.53 8.60
N CYS A 117 1.91 -3.41 8.25
CA CYS A 117 1.03 -2.63 9.10
C CYS A 117 -0.22 -2.25 8.31
N THR A 118 -1.40 -2.50 8.88
CA THR A 118 -2.67 -2.11 8.27
C THR A 118 -3.18 -0.78 8.85
N VAL A 119 -3.46 0.19 7.97
CA VAL A 119 -4.05 1.48 8.34
C VAL A 119 -5.45 1.57 7.74
N LYS A 120 -6.46 1.33 8.58
CA LYS A 120 -7.88 1.44 8.21
C LYS A 120 -8.35 2.89 8.33
N ASN A 121 -8.47 3.61 7.20
CA ASN A 121 -8.93 5.00 7.17
C ASN A 121 -9.53 5.41 5.82
N ASP A 122 -10.46 6.37 5.84
CA ASP A 122 -10.94 7.06 4.64
C ASP A 122 -10.06 8.27 4.35
N PHE A 123 -8.92 8.02 3.71
CA PHE A 123 -7.95 9.07 3.40
C PHE A 123 -8.53 10.18 2.51
N ASN A 124 -9.45 9.86 1.59
CA ASN A 124 -10.11 10.85 0.74
C ASN A 124 -10.98 11.79 1.59
N ASN A 125 -11.74 11.25 2.53
CA ASN A 125 -12.51 12.07 3.48
C ASN A 125 -11.59 12.91 4.39
N VAL A 126 -10.49 12.34 4.89
CA VAL A 126 -9.50 13.08 5.69
C VAL A 126 -8.91 14.23 4.87
N LEU A 127 -8.53 13.99 3.62
CA LEU A 127 -8.03 15.04 2.74
C LEU A 127 -9.04 16.17 2.56
N LYS A 128 -10.31 15.84 2.32
CA LYS A 128 -11.39 16.82 2.11
C LYS A 128 -11.70 17.63 3.36
N THR A 129 -11.64 17.02 4.54
CA THR A 129 -12.11 17.63 5.79
C THR A 129 -11.00 18.27 6.62
N GLN A 130 -9.78 17.71 6.57
CA GLN A 130 -8.66 18.09 7.45
C GLN A 130 -7.39 18.46 6.67
N GLY A 131 -7.35 18.21 5.37
CA GLY A 131 -6.24 18.60 4.50
C GLY A 131 -5.05 17.64 4.52
N LEU A 132 -4.02 18.00 3.73
CA LEU A 132 -2.86 17.14 3.44
C LEU A 132 -2.02 16.80 4.68
N TYR A 133 -1.91 17.73 5.62
CA TYR A 133 -1.13 17.52 6.84
C TYR A 133 -1.72 16.41 7.72
N ALA A 134 -3.06 16.31 7.79
CA ALA A 134 -3.74 15.25 8.53
C ALA A 134 -3.48 13.87 7.91
N VAL A 135 -3.54 13.76 6.57
CA VAL A 135 -3.19 12.52 5.85
C VAL A 135 -1.77 12.07 6.20
N ARG A 136 -0.81 13.01 6.18
CA ARG A 136 0.59 12.72 6.51
C ARG A 136 0.77 12.29 7.97
N ASN A 137 0.07 12.91 8.91
CA ASN A 137 0.15 12.58 10.33
C ASN A 137 -0.43 11.23 10.69
N ILE A 138 -1.32 10.67 9.87
CA ILE A 138 -1.82 9.31 10.04
C ILE A 138 -0.75 8.29 9.65
N ILE A 139 -0.03 8.52 8.55
CA ILE A 139 0.90 7.55 7.97
C ILE A 139 2.28 7.60 8.64
N SER A 140 2.77 8.80 8.98
CA SER A 140 4.13 8.99 9.50
C SER A 140 4.44 8.21 10.79
N PRO A 141 3.53 8.13 11.78
CA PRO A 141 3.76 7.31 12.98
C PRO A 141 3.85 5.81 12.67
N GLU A 142 3.09 5.31 11.70
CA GLU A 142 3.08 3.89 11.34
C GLU A 142 4.40 3.48 10.64
N ILE A 143 4.95 4.37 9.81
CA ILE A 143 6.30 4.21 9.25
C ILE A 143 7.34 4.06 10.37
N ARG A 144 7.24 4.88 11.42
CA ARG A 144 8.17 4.82 12.56
C ARG A 144 8.06 3.48 13.30
N LYS A 145 6.83 3.02 13.59
CA LYS A 145 6.62 1.72 14.24
C LYS A 145 7.18 0.55 13.41
N LEU A 146 7.01 0.59 12.09
CA LEU A 146 7.58 -0.41 11.18
C LEU A 146 9.12 -0.44 11.23
N ASN A 147 9.77 0.71 11.43
CA ASN A 147 11.22 0.77 11.60
C ASN A 147 11.64 0.10 12.92
N GLU A 148 10.96 0.42 14.03
CA GLU A 148 11.23 -0.14 15.36
C GLU A 148 10.96 -1.67 15.42
N LYS A 149 9.95 -2.18 14.70
CA LYS A 149 9.65 -3.63 14.60
C LYS A 149 10.82 -4.39 13.94
N ILE A 150 11.53 -3.82 12.98
CA ILE A 150 12.70 -4.49 12.37
C ILE A 150 13.91 -4.48 13.32
N GLU A 151 14.16 -3.37 14.02
CA GLU A 151 15.29 -3.27 14.95
C GLU A 151 15.16 -4.30 16.08
N SER A 152 13.96 -4.47 16.65
CA SER A 152 13.70 -5.50 17.67
C SER A 152 13.87 -6.93 17.16
N ILE A 153 13.53 -7.21 15.89
CA ILE A 153 13.78 -8.52 15.27
C ILE A 153 15.28 -8.77 15.10
N GLN A 154 16.07 -7.75 14.76
CA GLN A 154 17.52 -7.87 14.61
C GLN A 154 18.22 -8.10 15.97
N THR A 155 17.77 -7.43 17.03
CA THR A 155 18.35 -7.61 18.38
C THR A 155 18.03 -8.98 19.00
N ASN A 156 16.91 -9.61 18.63
CA ASN A 156 16.53 -10.93 19.13
C ASN A 156 17.26 -12.09 18.43
N ILE A 157 18.04 -11.83 17.38
CA ILE A 157 18.84 -12.84 16.66
C ILE A 157 20.29 -12.91 17.20
N GLN A 158 20.69 -12.04 18.14
CA GLN A 158 21.94 -12.19 18.91
C GLN A 158 21.67 -12.08 20.41
N PRO A 159 21.59 -13.23 21.11
CA PRO A 159 22.77 -13.66 21.87
C PRO A 159 22.98 -15.18 21.74
N GLY A 160 23.92 -15.58 20.88
CA GLY A 160 24.23 -16.99 20.70
C GLY A 160 25.55 -17.22 19.98
N LEU A 161 26.53 -16.33 20.12
CA LEU A 161 27.88 -16.59 19.63
C LEU A 161 28.93 -16.01 20.59
N CYS A 162 29.07 -16.64 21.75
CA CYS A 162 30.38 -16.81 22.35
C CYS A 162 30.70 -18.31 22.31
N LEU A 163 31.45 -18.70 21.27
CA LEU A 163 32.21 -19.94 21.26
C LEU A 163 33.28 -19.90 22.35
N LYS A 164 33.44 -21.05 23.00
CA LYS A 164 34.44 -21.44 24.00
C LYS A 164 35.84 -20.89 23.73
N ILE A 165 36.55 -20.53 24.81
CA ILE A 165 37.75 -21.25 25.28
C ILE A 165 37.63 -21.41 26.80
#